data_AF-A0A1V9H855-F1
#
_entry.id   AF-A0A1V9H855-F1
#
_cell.length_a   1.000
_cell.length_b   1.000
_cell.length_c   1.000
_cell.angle_alpha   90.00
_cell.angle_beta   90.00
_cell.angle_gamma   90.00
#
_symmetry.space_group_name_H-M   'P 1'
#
loop_
_entity.id
_entity.type
_entity.pdbx_description
1 polymer ?
#
loop_
_entity_poly.entity_id
_entity_poly.type
_entity_poly.pdbx_seq_one_letter_code
_entity_poly.pdbx_strand_id
1 'polypeptide(L)'
;MLNRLRTVVAAAMLIVATYAAAQAVGEHPDTYVVRKGDTLWDIAGRFLQKPWLWPEIWQANPQIQNPHLIYPGDVISLAYLDRVGKGTIQPGPRQEAPINAIPLADVEPFLKNLRVVDDFDQLPYVVGLEAGRTRATTGQVAYVVGLENAQPGQRFAVVRPTVKFSLPKHNEDLDMAGNITAGSGNIWKNFIAPSTRREFLGYEMAQVNVGTITRSAAGGNSKAATLLLQDSGREVRAGDRIVAVEAQPYDLQFIPHPPSEQALQTELRVLAISDAFTVGGTRDVIAISGGAREGINNGTVFSIWRKGRTVSDRVKHSRFSRTDDDFSGPSGSTVGLPDEYASHAMVFRTFDKVSYALVMESVKPTGLGYFVKHPDAQ
;
A
#
# COMPACT_ATOMS: atom_id res chain seq x y z
N MET A 1 15.13 19.13 65.40
CA MET A 1 13.87 18.66 64.78
C MET A 1 13.94 18.58 63.24
N LEU A 2 14.64 19.51 62.56
CA LEU A 2 14.76 19.58 61.10
C LEU A 2 15.42 18.36 60.40
N ASN A 3 16.36 17.68 61.06
CA ASN A 3 17.09 16.56 60.46
C ASN A 3 16.24 15.28 60.30
N ARG A 4 15.24 15.06 61.19
CA ARG A 4 14.35 13.90 61.08
C ARG A 4 13.26 14.09 60.01
N LEU A 5 12.92 15.34 59.68
CA LEU A 5 11.98 15.65 58.61
C LEU A 5 12.61 15.40 57.22
N ARG A 6 13.90 15.73 57.06
CA ARG A 6 14.65 15.50 55.81
C ARG A 6 14.79 14.01 55.46
N THR A 7 14.99 13.15 56.46
CA THR A 7 15.11 11.70 56.24
C THR A 7 13.78 11.06 55.86
N VAL A 8 12.67 11.54 56.41
CA VAL A 8 11.33 11.04 56.06
C VAL A 8 10.91 11.49 54.67
N VAL A 9 11.21 12.73 54.28
CA VAL A 9 10.96 13.24 52.92
C VAL A 9 11.84 12.53 51.89
N ALA A 10 13.11 12.26 52.21
CA ALA A 10 14.00 11.50 51.33
C ALA A 10 13.54 10.03 51.15
N ALA A 11 13.09 9.38 52.23
CA ALA A 11 12.54 8.03 52.15
C ALA A 11 11.22 7.99 51.36
N ALA A 12 10.34 8.99 51.53
CA ALA A 12 9.10 9.10 50.77
C ALA A 12 9.35 9.38 49.27
N MET A 13 10.33 10.23 48.93
CA MET A 13 10.72 10.43 47.53
C MET A 13 11.38 9.20 46.91
N LEU A 14 12.12 8.40 47.69
CA LEU A 14 12.70 7.15 47.20
C LEU A 14 11.60 6.11 46.89
N ILE A 15 10.57 6.02 47.73
CA ILE A 15 9.42 5.11 47.54
C ILE A 15 8.56 5.54 46.34
N VAL A 16 8.32 6.85 46.17
CA VAL A 16 7.59 7.40 45.02
C VAL A 16 8.41 7.24 43.73
N ALA A 17 9.73 7.40 43.79
CA ALA A 17 10.61 7.15 42.65
C ALA A 17 10.65 5.68 42.25
N THR A 18 10.59 4.73 43.20
CA THR A 18 10.47 3.30 42.88
C THR A 18 9.12 2.94 42.28
N TYR A 19 8.02 3.58 42.70
CA TYR A 19 6.69 3.35 42.10
C TYR A 19 6.55 4.00 40.72
N ALA A 20 7.19 5.15 40.49
CA ALA A 20 7.22 5.81 39.18
C ALA A 20 8.19 5.13 38.19
N ALA A 21 9.29 4.56 38.68
CA ALA A 21 10.23 3.79 37.85
C ALA A 21 9.69 2.40 37.47
N ALA A 22 8.77 1.83 38.26
CA ALA A 22 8.11 0.56 37.94
C ALA A 22 7.06 0.67 36.82
N GLN A 23 6.63 1.88 36.44
CA GLN A 23 5.69 2.08 35.33
C GLN A 23 6.37 2.40 33.98
N ALA A 24 7.68 2.18 33.86
CA ALA A 24 8.45 2.61 32.70
C ALA A 24 9.26 1.49 32.03
N VAL A 25 8.74 0.25 31.99
CA VAL A 25 9.09 -0.79 30.99
C VAL A 25 7.84 -1.63 30.77
N GLY A 26 7.53 -1.99 29.51
CA GLY A 26 6.23 -2.53 29.09
C GLY A 26 5.82 -3.87 29.72
N GLU A 27 5.14 -3.81 30.87
CA GLU A 27 4.29 -4.90 31.33
C GLU A 27 2.98 -4.89 30.52
N HIS A 28 2.82 -5.93 29.73
CA HIS A 28 1.61 -6.26 29.00
C HIS A 28 0.98 -7.47 29.73
N PRO A 29 -0.36 -7.57 29.79
CA PRO A 29 -0.99 -8.67 30.51
C PRO A 29 -0.71 -10.00 29.80
N ASP A 30 -0.55 -11.08 30.57
CA ASP A 30 -0.35 -12.45 30.04
C ASP A 30 -1.48 -12.90 29.09
N THR A 31 -2.67 -12.32 29.25
CA THR A 31 -3.84 -12.60 28.42
C THR A 31 -4.62 -11.32 28.09
N TYR A 32 -5.28 -11.31 26.94
CA TYR A 32 -6.13 -10.22 26.50
C TYR A 32 -7.48 -10.74 26.01
N VAL A 33 -8.57 -10.08 26.42
CA VAL A 33 -9.93 -10.38 25.94
C VAL A 33 -10.24 -9.48 24.76
N VAL A 34 -10.45 -10.09 23.59
CA VAL A 34 -10.76 -9.40 22.33
C VAL A 34 -12.02 -8.57 22.48
N ARG A 35 -11.96 -7.31 22.05
CA ARG A 35 -13.10 -6.39 22.01
C ARG A 35 -13.56 -6.21 20.57
N LYS A 36 -14.79 -5.74 20.43
CA LYS A 36 -15.36 -5.41 19.12
C LYS A 36 -14.51 -4.34 18.43
N GLY A 37 -14.03 -4.65 17.23
CA GLY A 37 -13.18 -3.79 16.41
C GLY A 37 -11.68 -4.06 16.55
N ASP A 38 -11.25 -4.92 17.48
CA ASP A 38 -9.83 -5.29 17.60
C ASP A 38 -9.42 -6.23 16.46
N THR A 39 -8.26 -5.96 15.85
CA THR A 39 -7.55 -6.93 15.00
C THR A 39 -6.33 -7.48 15.72
N LEU A 40 -5.79 -8.62 15.27
CA LEU A 40 -4.50 -9.12 15.76
C LEU A 40 -3.37 -8.08 15.55
N TRP A 41 -3.47 -7.28 14.48
CA TRP A 41 -2.58 -6.14 14.22
C TRP A 41 -2.67 -5.07 15.32
N ASP A 42 -3.88 -4.63 15.68
CA ASP A 42 -4.09 -3.61 16.71
C ASP A 42 -3.62 -4.10 18.09
N ILE A 43 -3.87 -5.38 18.39
CA ILE A 43 -3.43 -6.03 19.63
C ILE A 43 -1.90 -6.09 19.69
N ALA A 44 -1.25 -6.51 18.60
CA ALA A 44 0.20 -6.47 18.49
C ALA A 44 0.75 -5.04 18.62
N GLY A 45 0.13 -4.06 17.97
CA GLY A 45 0.55 -2.66 18.09
C GLY A 45 0.46 -2.14 19.52
N ARG A 46 -0.61 -2.52 20.22
CA ARG A 46 -0.85 -2.10 21.61
C ARG A 46 0.13 -2.71 22.61
N PHE A 47 0.46 -4.00 22.47
CA PHE A 47 1.23 -4.73 23.48
C PHE A 47 2.67 -5.01 23.09
N LEU A 48 2.96 -5.19 21.80
CA LEU A 48 4.31 -5.44 21.26
C LEU A 48 5.00 -4.18 20.74
N GLN A 49 4.26 -3.06 20.58
CA GLN A 49 4.71 -1.84 19.86
C GLN A 49 5.09 -2.09 18.39
N LYS A 50 4.97 -3.34 17.93
CA LYS A 50 5.27 -3.82 16.58
C LYS A 50 4.04 -4.55 16.05
N PRO A 51 3.10 -3.82 15.44
CA PRO A 51 1.84 -4.40 14.96
C PRO A 51 2.00 -5.55 13.97
N TRP A 52 3.09 -5.52 13.19
CA TRP A 52 3.39 -6.53 12.17
C TRP A 52 3.84 -7.88 12.74
N LEU A 53 4.12 -7.98 14.05
CA LEU A 53 4.45 -9.24 14.74
C LEU A 53 3.23 -10.04 15.19
N TRP A 54 2.02 -9.64 14.79
CA TRP A 54 0.83 -10.40 15.14
C TRP A 54 0.86 -11.90 14.75
N PRO A 55 1.55 -12.37 13.69
CA PRO A 55 1.67 -13.80 13.42
C PRO A 55 2.32 -14.58 14.57
N GLU A 56 3.20 -13.95 15.35
CA GLU A 56 3.80 -14.57 16.53
C GLU A 56 2.74 -14.80 17.62
N ILE A 57 1.82 -13.84 17.80
CA ILE A 57 0.64 -14.00 18.67
C ILE A 57 -0.20 -15.18 18.17
N TRP A 58 -0.43 -15.28 16.86
CA TRP A 58 -1.21 -16.37 16.29
C TRP A 58 -0.53 -17.75 16.49
N GLN A 59 0.78 -17.85 16.25
CA GLN A 59 1.55 -19.08 16.48
C GLN A 59 1.53 -19.52 17.96
N ALA A 60 1.53 -18.57 18.89
CA ALA A 60 1.37 -18.85 20.32
C ALA A 60 -0.04 -19.29 20.72
N ASN A 61 -1.04 -19.09 19.85
CA ASN A 61 -2.45 -19.36 20.09
C ASN A 61 -3.05 -20.32 19.04
N PRO A 62 -2.63 -21.60 19.01
CA PRO A 62 -3.08 -22.58 18.02
C PRO A 62 -4.60 -22.89 18.07
N GLN A 63 -5.30 -22.43 19.10
CA GLN A 63 -6.77 -22.49 19.17
C GLN A 63 -7.46 -21.60 18.11
N ILE A 64 -6.76 -20.59 17.59
CA ILE A 64 -7.26 -19.73 16.52
C ILE A 64 -6.95 -20.41 15.19
N GLN A 65 -7.92 -21.08 14.57
CA GLN A 65 -7.70 -21.80 13.31
C GLN A 65 -7.49 -20.86 12.11
N ASN A 66 -8.15 -19.70 12.12
CA ASN A 66 -7.99 -18.67 11.10
C ASN A 66 -7.68 -17.34 11.80
N PRO A 67 -6.50 -16.73 11.55
CA PRO A 67 -6.07 -15.52 12.25
C PRO A 67 -6.93 -14.30 11.95
N HIS A 68 -7.64 -14.30 10.82
CA HIS A 68 -8.57 -13.24 10.45
C HIS A 68 -9.97 -13.44 11.07
N LEU A 69 -10.18 -14.48 11.88
CA LEU A 69 -11.48 -14.77 12.50
C LEU A 69 -11.40 -14.78 14.02
N ILE A 70 -11.10 -13.63 14.63
CA ILE A 70 -11.22 -13.43 16.08
C ILE A 70 -12.56 -12.79 16.42
N TYR A 71 -13.12 -13.14 17.58
CA TYR A 71 -14.45 -12.71 18.01
C TYR A 71 -14.37 -11.94 19.33
N PRO A 72 -15.25 -10.94 19.54
CA PRO A 72 -15.35 -10.30 20.84
C PRO A 72 -15.62 -11.33 21.95
N GLY A 73 -14.79 -11.30 22.99
CA GLY A 73 -14.80 -12.27 24.09
C GLY A 73 -13.79 -13.42 23.95
N ASP A 74 -13.10 -13.56 22.82
CA ASP A 74 -11.97 -14.49 22.71
C ASP A 74 -10.83 -14.08 23.65
N VAL A 75 -10.17 -15.06 24.27
CA VAL A 75 -9.01 -14.82 25.14
C VAL A 75 -7.75 -15.22 24.41
N ILE A 76 -6.88 -14.23 24.18
CA ILE A 76 -5.60 -14.39 23.50
C ILE A 76 -4.49 -14.42 24.55
N SER A 77 -3.62 -15.43 24.48
CA SER A 77 -2.41 -15.49 25.27
C SER A 77 -1.34 -14.58 24.67
N LEU A 78 -0.83 -13.64 25.47
CA LEU A 78 0.32 -12.80 25.15
C LEU A 78 1.58 -13.28 25.91
N ALA A 79 1.44 -14.30 26.76
CA ALA A 79 2.49 -14.86 27.62
C ALA A 79 3.70 -15.47 26.89
N TYR A 80 3.70 -15.53 25.55
CA TYR A 80 4.90 -15.93 24.79
C TYR A 80 6.06 -14.94 24.93
N LEU A 81 5.77 -13.71 25.37
CA LEU A 81 6.76 -12.68 25.66
C LEU A 81 7.73 -13.06 26.80
N ASP A 82 7.31 -13.97 27.69
CA ASP A 82 8.12 -14.52 28.79
C ASP A 82 8.16 -16.06 28.77
N ARG A 83 8.67 -16.66 27.67
CA ARG A 83 8.98 -18.11 27.53
C ARG A 83 7.84 -19.10 27.88
N VAL A 84 7.36 -19.79 26.83
CA VAL A 84 6.80 -21.17 26.83
C VAL A 84 6.38 -21.73 28.21
N GLY A 85 5.12 -21.50 28.60
CA GLY A 85 4.63 -22.04 29.87
C GLY A 85 3.13 -21.86 30.12
N LYS A 86 2.35 -22.87 29.71
CA LYS A 86 1.02 -23.27 30.24
C LYS A 86 -0.14 -22.27 30.14
N GLY A 87 -1.09 -22.59 29.25
CA GLY A 87 -2.48 -22.17 29.39
C GLY A 87 -3.36 -22.66 28.25
N THR A 88 -4.01 -23.81 28.39
CA THR A 88 -5.19 -24.16 27.59
C THR A 88 -6.34 -23.27 28.03
N ILE A 89 -6.79 -22.35 27.17
CA ILE A 89 -7.90 -21.45 27.48
C ILE A 89 -9.08 -21.76 26.56
N GLN A 90 -10.27 -21.86 27.17
CA GLN A 90 -11.53 -22.27 26.56
C GLN A 90 -12.08 -21.19 25.61
N PRO A 91 -12.62 -21.55 24.43
CA PRO A 91 -13.31 -20.61 23.54
C PRO A 91 -14.54 -20.00 24.22
N GLY A 92 -14.69 -18.67 24.12
CA GLY A 92 -15.88 -17.95 24.60
C GLY A 92 -17.12 -18.20 23.73
N PRO A 93 -18.33 -17.84 24.21
CA PRO A 93 -19.56 -18.00 23.46
C PRO A 93 -19.55 -17.15 22.18
N ARG A 94 -19.56 -17.84 21.03
CA ARG A 94 -19.42 -17.25 19.69
C ARG A 94 -20.81 -16.86 19.15
N GLN A 95 -21.16 -15.57 19.19
CA GLN A 95 -22.43 -15.05 18.66
C GLN A 95 -22.26 -13.93 17.61
N GLU A 96 -21.05 -13.38 17.44
CA GLU A 96 -20.80 -12.26 16.54
C GLU A 96 -20.01 -12.67 15.29
N ALA A 97 -19.91 -11.80 14.29
CA ALA A 97 -19.13 -12.03 13.08
C ALA A 97 -17.62 -11.83 13.35
N PRO A 98 -16.74 -12.57 12.67
CA PRO A 98 -15.29 -12.50 12.87
C PRO A 98 -14.68 -11.16 12.43
N ILE A 99 -13.63 -10.70 13.13
CA ILE A 99 -12.89 -9.49 12.81
C ILE A 99 -11.69 -9.82 11.92
N ASN A 100 -11.78 -9.49 10.63
CA ASN A 100 -10.66 -9.67 9.70
C ASN A 100 -9.50 -8.72 10.06
N ALA A 101 -8.27 -9.25 10.10
CA ALA A 101 -7.07 -8.45 10.36
C ALA A 101 -6.80 -7.37 9.31
N ILE A 102 -7.47 -7.46 8.15
CA ILE A 102 -7.52 -6.45 7.09
C ILE A 102 -8.99 -6.32 6.67
N PRO A 103 -9.56 -5.12 6.56
CA PRO A 103 -10.89 -4.93 6.02
C PRO A 103 -10.92 -5.33 4.54
N LEU A 104 -11.39 -6.55 4.24
CA LEU A 104 -11.48 -7.07 2.87
C LEU A 104 -12.23 -6.11 1.93
N ALA A 105 -13.23 -5.40 2.45
CA ALA A 105 -14.01 -4.42 1.70
C ALA A 105 -13.16 -3.27 1.12
N ASP A 106 -12.09 -2.85 1.83
CA ASP A 106 -11.26 -1.72 1.41
C ASP A 106 -10.30 -2.13 0.27
N VAL A 107 -9.88 -3.40 0.25
CA VAL A 107 -8.93 -3.93 -0.74
C VAL A 107 -9.61 -4.67 -1.90
N GLU A 108 -10.85 -5.13 -1.73
CA GLU A 108 -11.59 -5.91 -2.73
C GLU A 108 -11.67 -5.25 -4.12
N PRO A 109 -11.91 -3.93 -4.26
CA PRO A 109 -11.89 -3.28 -5.57
C PRO A 109 -10.52 -3.36 -6.25
N PHE A 110 -9.43 -3.24 -5.48
CA PHE A 110 -8.06 -3.31 -5.97
C PHE A 110 -7.63 -4.73 -6.28
N LEU A 111 -8.21 -5.73 -5.61
CA LEU A 111 -8.04 -7.13 -5.93
C LEU A 111 -8.77 -7.45 -7.24
N LYS A 112 -10.07 -7.16 -7.34
CA LYS A 112 -10.91 -7.59 -8.47
C LYS A 112 -10.73 -6.76 -9.74
N ASN A 113 -10.70 -5.44 -9.60
CA ASN A 113 -10.99 -4.54 -10.73
C ASN A 113 -9.76 -3.84 -11.29
N LEU A 114 -8.60 -3.94 -10.66
CA LEU A 114 -7.36 -3.36 -11.18
C LEU A 114 -6.41 -4.45 -11.65
N ARG A 115 -5.44 -4.11 -12.49
CA ARG A 115 -4.28 -4.95 -12.81
C ARG A 115 -3.19 -4.07 -13.38
N VAL A 116 -1.94 -4.49 -13.24
CA VAL A 116 -0.79 -3.80 -13.86
C VAL A 116 -0.24 -4.66 -14.99
N VAL A 117 -0.02 -4.05 -16.15
CA VAL A 117 0.55 -4.69 -17.34
C VAL A 117 1.70 -3.86 -17.88
N ASP A 118 2.72 -4.50 -18.45
CA ASP A 118 3.84 -3.78 -19.08
C ASP A 118 3.41 -3.09 -20.39
N ASP A 119 2.59 -3.77 -21.19
CA ASP A 119 2.06 -3.27 -22.45
C ASP A 119 0.61 -3.74 -22.62
N PHE A 120 -0.20 -2.91 -23.27
CA PHE A 120 -1.60 -3.21 -23.60
C PHE A 120 -1.90 -3.04 -25.09
N ASP A 121 -0.94 -2.64 -25.92
CA ASP A 121 -1.20 -2.30 -27.32
C ASP A 121 -1.63 -3.51 -28.15
N GLN A 122 -1.08 -4.67 -27.83
CA GLN A 122 -1.42 -5.96 -28.44
C GLN A 122 -2.73 -6.57 -27.92
N LEU A 123 -3.35 -6.00 -26.88
CA LEU A 123 -4.59 -6.53 -26.36
C LEU A 123 -5.74 -6.30 -27.36
N PRO A 124 -6.67 -7.27 -27.48
CA PRO A 124 -7.90 -7.07 -28.22
C PRO A 124 -8.64 -5.83 -27.72
N TYR A 125 -9.41 -5.19 -28.59
CA TYR A 125 -9.98 -3.87 -28.28
C TYR A 125 -11.38 -3.70 -28.87
N VAL A 126 -12.14 -2.80 -28.25
CA VAL A 126 -13.47 -2.39 -28.73
C VAL A 126 -13.29 -1.47 -29.93
N VAL A 127 -13.71 -1.92 -31.12
CA VAL A 127 -13.64 -1.12 -32.35
C VAL A 127 -14.86 -0.21 -32.51
N GLY A 128 -16.01 -0.64 -31.99
CA GLY A 128 -17.26 0.07 -32.14
C GLY A 128 -18.35 -0.47 -31.23
N LEU A 129 -19.47 0.24 -31.20
CA LEU A 129 -20.60 -0.06 -30.33
C LEU A 129 -21.88 -0.20 -31.15
N GLU A 130 -22.88 -0.86 -30.57
CA GLU A 130 -24.20 -1.02 -31.16
C GLU A 130 -24.79 0.31 -31.67
N ALA A 131 -25.37 0.28 -32.87
CA ALA A 131 -26.02 1.43 -33.51
C ALA A 131 -25.14 2.68 -33.63
N GLY A 132 -23.80 2.54 -33.63
CA GLY A 132 -22.87 3.67 -33.78
C GLY A 132 -22.82 4.60 -32.56
N ARG A 133 -23.20 4.10 -31.37
CA ARG A 133 -23.15 4.89 -30.13
C ARG A 133 -21.71 5.22 -29.73
N THR A 134 -21.54 6.32 -28.99
CA THR A 134 -20.24 6.73 -28.43
C THR A 134 -19.91 6.06 -27.09
N ARG A 135 -20.95 5.54 -26.42
CA ARG A 135 -20.89 4.87 -25.11
C ARG A 135 -21.87 3.71 -25.08
N ALA A 136 -21.47 2.64 -24.40
CA ALA A 136 -22.31 1.47 -24.16
C ALA A 136 -22.32 1.09 -22.69
N THR A 137 -23.47 0.59 -22.23
CA THR A 137 -23.69 0.15 -20.85
C THR A 137 -24.20 -1.28 -20.81
N THR A 138 -24.52 -1.77 -19.62
CA THR A 138 -25.12 -3.09 -19.41
C THR A 138 -26.33 -3.33 -20.31
N GLY A 139 -26.41 -4.53 -20.88
CA GLY A 139 -27.44 -4.96 -21.81
C GLY A 139 -27.19 -4.59 -23.27
N GLN A 140 -26.17 -3.76 -23.55
CA GLN A 140 -25.81 -3.34 -24.91
C GLN A 140 -24.63 -4.14 -25.45
N VAL A 141 -24.43 -4.02 -26.76
CA VAL A 141 -23.41 -4.77 -27.49
C VAL A 141 -22.20 -3.91 -27.84
N ALA A 142 -21.01 -4.47 -27.64
CA ALA A 142 -19.74 -3.95 -28.12
C ALA A 142 -19.14 -4.87 -29.19
N TYR A 143 -18.53 -4.29 -30.22
CA TYR A 143 -17.80 -5.02 -31.26
C TYR A 143 -16.31 -5.01 -30.94
N VAL A 144 -15.68 -6.18 -30.91
CA VAL A 144 -14.30 -6.37 -30.46
C VAL A 144 -13.44 -6.98 -31.56
N VAL A 145 -12.27 -6.39 -31.81
CA VAL A 145 -11.26 -6.92 -32.74
C VAL A 145 -10.12 -7.58 -31.94
N GLY A 146 -9.53 -8.65 -32.48
CA GLY A 146 -8.45 -9.42 -31.84
C GLY A 146 -8.92 -10.64 -31.05
N LEU A 147 -10.21 -10.98 -31.12
CA LEU A 147 -10.81 -12.17 -30.50
C LEU A 147 -11.26 -13.20 -31.55
N GLU A 148 -10.42 -13.46 -32.54
CA GLU A 148 -10.75 -14.33 -33.69
C GLU A 148 -11.04 -15.78 -33.27
N ASN A 149 -10.35 -16.26 -32.23
CA ASN A 149 -10.50 -17.62 -31.70
C ASN A 149 -11.49 -17.72 -30.51
N ALA A 150 -12.17 -16.62 -30.14
CA ALA A 150 -13.07 -16.63 -29.00
C ALA A 150 -14.38 -17.36 -29.34
N GLN A 151 -14.86 -18.20 -28.42
CA GLN A 151 -16.09 -18.98 -28.59
C GLN A 151 -17.27 -18.30 -27.90
N PRO A 152 -18.52 -18.47 -28.40
CA PRO A 152 -19.70 -17.98 -27.72
C PRO A 152 -19.81 -18.57 -26.30
N GLY A 153 -20.22 -17.74 -25.34
CA GLY A 153 -20.30 -18.09 -23.92
C GLY A 153 -19.02 -17.78 -23.12
N GLN A 154 -17.89 -17.48 -23.77
CA GLN A 154 -16.69 -17.04 -23.05
C GLN A 154 -16.87 -15.62 -22.49
N ARG A 155 -16.40 -15.42 -21.25
CA ARG A 155 -16.46 -14.14 -20.54
C ARG A 155 -15.16 -13.38 -20.66
N PHE A 156 -15.26 -12.09 -20.96
CA PHE A 156 -14.12 -11.18 -21.04
C PHE A 156 -14.38 -9.92 -20.23
N ALA A 157 -13.33 -9.44 -19.58
CA ALA A 157 -13.33 -8.15 -18.92
C ALA A 157 -12.94 -7.07 -19.93
N VAL A 158 -13.71 -5.99 -19.94
CA VAL A 158 -13.36 -4.75 -20.62
C VAL A 158 -12.56 -3.92 -19.63
N VAL A 159 -11.34 -3.55 -20.01
CA VAL A 159 -10.40 -2.81 -19.18
C VAL A 159 -9.93 -1.55 -19.88
N ARG A 160 -9.59 -0.53 -19.08
CA ARG A 160 -9.14 0.76 -19.56
C ARG A 160 -7.87 1.19 -18.84
N PRO A 161 -6.83 1.66 -19.54
CA PRO A 161 -5.66 2.23 -18.88
C PRO A 161 -6.07 3.47 -18.09
N THR A 162 -5.73 3.50 -16.80
CA THR A 162 -6.04 4.60 -15.86
C THR A 162 -4.80 5.35 -15.44
N VAL A 163 -3.74 4.64 -15.08
CA VAL A 163 -2.50 5.21 -14.55
C VAL A 163 -1.30 4.65 -15.31
N LYS A 164 -0.31 5.49 -15.58
CA LYS A 164 1.01 5.08 -16.07
C LYS A 164 1.99 5.12 -14.91
N PHE A 165 2.47 3.96 -14.46
CA PHE A 165 3.50 3.89 -13.44
C PHE A 165 4.88 4.08 -14.08
N SER A 166 5.57 5.12 -13.63
CA SER A 166 6.97 5.36 -13.97
C SER A 166 7.62 6.10 -12.83
N LEU A 167 8.89 5.79 -12.56
CA LEU A 167 9.66 6.59 -11.64
C LEU A 167 9.87 7.99 -12.24
N PRO A 168 9.64 9.05 -11.46
CA PRO A 168 9.75 10.41 -11.95
C PRO A 168 11.16 10.66 -12.49
N LYS A 169 11.24 11.33 -13.65
CA LYS A 169 12.48 11.98 -14.07
C LYS A 169 12.75 13.14 -13.10
N HIS A 170 14.00 13.57 -13.01
CA HIS A 170 14.22 14.96 -12.62
C HIS A 170 13.36 15.83 -13.56
N ASN A 171 12.66 16.83 -13.03
CA ASN A 171 12.15 17.88 -13.92
C ASN A 171 13.36 18.36 -14.72
N GLU A 172 13.23 18.50 -16.04
CA GLU A 172 14.30 18.97 -16.92
C GLU A 172 13.77 20.23 -17.60
N ASP A 173 14.47 21.36 -17.45
CA ASP A 173 14.10 22.60 -18.13
C ASP A 173 14.49 22.50 -19.61
N LEU A 174 13.62 23.04 -20.46
CA LEU A 174 13.89 23.15 -21.88
C LEU A 174 14.71 24.41 -22.16
N ASP A 175 15.69 24.31 -23.06
CA ASP A 175 16.38 25.47 -23.60
C ASP A 175 15.44 26.29 -24.50
N MET A 176 15.90 27.43 -24.99
CA MET A 176 15.12 28.30 -25.89
C MET A 176 14.80 27.65 -27.24
N ALA A 177 15.44 26.53 -27.59
CA ALA A 177 15.17 25.74 -28.78
C ALA A 177 14.21 24.56 -28.50
N GLY A 178 13.73 24.41 -27.26
CA GLY A 178 12.84 23.34 -26.84
C GLY A 178 13.55 22.01 -26.55
N ASN A 179 14.88 21.97 -26.53
CA ASN A 179 15.64 20.77 -26.16
C ASN A 179 15.81 20.67 -24.65
N ILE A 180 15.97 19.46 -24.16
CA ILE A 180 16.26 19.18 -22.76
C ILE A 180 17.64 19.76 -22.39
N THR A 181 17.68 20.66 -21.40
CA THR A 181 18.95 21.08 -20.79
C THR A 181 19.37 20.00 -19.79
N ALA A 182 20.47 19.29 -20.07
CA ALA A 182 20.96 18.25 -19.18
C ALA A 182 21.32 18.82 -17.79
N GLY A 183 20.67 18.34 -16.73
CA GLY A 183 20.95 18.72 -15.35
C GLY A 183 20.18 19.93 -14.80
N SER A 184 19.29 20.55 -15.58
CA SER A 184 18.35 21.55 -15.06
C SER A 184 17.13 20.87 -14.46
N GLY A 185 16.46 21.49 -13.49
CA GLY A 185 15.17 20.98 -13.04
C GLY A 185 14.29 21.95 -12.32
N ASN A 186 13.10 22.15 -12.91
CA ASN A 186 12.10 23.08 -12.41
C ASN A 186 11.49 22.63 -11.08
N ILE A 187 11.57 23.47 -10.05
CA ILE A 187 11.05 23.24 -8.70
C ILE A 187 9.52 23.42 -8.58
N TRP A 188 8.82 23.84 -9.63
CA TRP A 188 7.40 24.22 -9.58
C TRP A 188 6.38 23.13 -9.97
N LYS A 189 6.80 21.90 -10.26
CA LYS A 189 5.89 20.76 -10.49
C LYS A 189 6.11 19.73 -9.40
N ASN A 190 5.12 19.58 -8.51
CA ASN A 190 4.97 18.54 -7.47
C ASN A 190 6.23 17.70 -7.28
N PHE A 191 7.13 18.12 -6.37
CA PHE A 191 8.39 17.43 -6.12
C PHE A 191 8.13 16.01 -5.64
N ILE A 192 8.17 15.05 -6.56
CA ILE A 192 8.38 13.64 -6.23
C ILE A 192 9.89 13.50 -6.15
N ALA A 193 10.39 13.15 -4.96
CA ALA A 193 11.82 13.06 -4.73
C ALA A 193 12.46 12.17 -5.82
N PRO A 194 13.45 12.68 -6.56
CA PRO A 194 14.01 11.97 -7.70
C PRO A 194 14.60 10.63 -7.26
N SER A 195 14.40 9.63 -8.11
CA SER A 195 14.93 8.28 -7.90
C SER A 195 16.21 8.12 -8.72
N THR A 196 17.20 7.43 -8.16
CA THR A 196 18.40 7.02 -8.91
C THR A 196 18.02 6.10 -10.07
N ARG A 197 16.93 5.34 -9.89
CA ARG A 197 16.34 4.47 -10.90
C ARG A 197 15.33 5.23 -11.76
N ARG A 198 15.55 5.22 -13.08
CA ARG A 198 14.63 5.75 -14.10
C ARG A 198 14.05 4.57 -14.88
N GLU A 199 12.81 4.22 -14.60
CA GLU A 199 12.19 3.06 -15.23
C GLU A 199 10.68 3.27 -15.41
N PHE A 200 10.17 2.78 -16.52
CA PHE A 200 8.74 2.56 -16.72
C PHE A 200 8.34 1.24 -16.05
N LEU A 201 7.31 1.27 -15.22
CA LEU A 201 6.94 0.15 -14.34
C LEU A 201 5.64 -0.56 -14.76
N GLY A 202 4.87 0.04 -15.67
CA GLY A 202 3.65 -0.56 -16.20
C GLY A 202 2.49 0.43 -16.33
N TYR A 203 1.40 -0.06 -16.89
CA TYR A 203 0.10 0.60 -16.95
C TYR A 203 -0.86 -0.09 -15.99
N GLU A 204 -1.56 0.70 -15.19
CA GLU A 204 -2.74 0.25 -14.47
C GLU A 204 -3.90 0.17 -15.45
N MET A 205 -4.53 -0.99 -15.50
CA MET A 205 -5.72 -1.27 -16.29
C MET A 205 -6.88 -1.51 -15.33
N ALA A 206 -7.87 -0.63 -15.37
CA ALA A 206 -9.07 -0.76 -14.56
C ALA A 206 -10.18 -1.42 -15.35
N GLN A 207 -10.81 -2.44 -14.78
CA GLN A 207 -12.03 -3.04 -15.28
C GLN A 207 -13.13 -1.99 -15.31
N VAL A 208 -13.76 -1.87 -16.48
CA VAL A 208 -14.91 -1.00 -16.69
C VAL A 208 -16.18 -1.84 -16.82
N ASN A 209 -16.12 -3.00 -17.45
CA ASN A 209 -17.30 -3.86 -17.61
C ASN A 209 -16.86 -5.33 -17.78
N VAL A 210 -17.82 -6.25 -17.72
CA VAL A 210 -17.64 -7.65 -18.09
C VAL A 210 -18.71 -8.01 -19.09
N GLY A 211 -18.30 -8.65 -20.17
CA GLY A 211 -19.20 -9.12 -21.20
C GLY A 211 -19.00 -10.59 -21.55
N THR A 212 -20.00 -11.15 -22.21
CA THR A 212 -19.96 -12.51 -22.74
C THR A 212 -20.02 -12.46 -24.25
N ILE A 213 -19.19 -13.26 -24.92
CA ILE A 213 -19.21 -13.38 -26.38
C ILE A 213 -20.53 -14.04 -26.79
N THR A 214 -21.31 -13.36 -27.62
CA THR A 214 -22.56 -13.90 -28.19
C THR A 214 -22.35 -14.39 -29.62
N ARG A 215 -21.38 -13.81 -30.34
CA ARG A 215 -21.01 -14.22 -31.70
C ARG A 215 -19.51 -14.06 -31.89
N SER A 216 -18.84 -15.12 -32.33
CA SER A 216 -17.43 -15.09 -32.73
C SER A 216 -17.24 -14.25 -34.00
N ALA A 217 -16.01 -13.83 -34.28
CA ALA A 217 -15.69 -13.19 -35.55
C ALA A 217 -16.06 -14.13 -36.70
N ALA A 218 -16.90 -13.66 -37.62
CA ALA A 218 -17.31 -14.45 -38.78
C ALA A 218 -16.26 -14.31 -39.88
N GLY A 219 -15.75 -15.42 -40.40
CA GLY A 219 -14.81 -15.41 -41.53
C GLY A 219 -15.36 -14.56 -42.70
N GLY A 220 -14.51 -13.70 -43.27
CA GLY A 220 -14.87 -12.73 -44.33
C GLY A 220 -14.48 -11.29 -43.98
N ASN A 221 -15.34 -10.32 -44.31
CA ASN A 221 -15.11 -8.88 -44.05
C ASN A 221 -15.30 -8.45 -42.58
N SER A 222 -15.81 -9.32 -41.70
CA SER A 222 -16.10 -8.98 -40.30
C SER A 222 -15.11 -9.65 -39.35
N LYS A 223 -14.00 -8.94 -39.06
CA LYS A 223 -13.00 -9.39 -38.07
C LYS A 223 -13.42 -9.17 -36.61
N ALA A 224 -14.65 -8.73 -36.37
CA ALA A 224 -15.12 -8.33 -35.05
C ALA A 224 -16.01 -9.41 -34.41
N ALA A 225 -15.69 -9.78 -33.18
CA ALA A 225 -16.57 -10.54 -32.31
C ALA A 225 -17.60 -9.62 -31.65
N THR A 226 -18.74 -10.19 -31.27
CA THR A 226 -19.84 -9.49 -30.59
C THR A 226 -19.82 -9.83 -29.11
N LEU A 227 -19.65 -8.80 -28.28
CA LEU A 227 -19.58 -8.88 -26.83
C LEU A 227 -20.84 -8.23 -26.22
N LEU A 228 -21.67 -9.02 -25.53
CA LEU A 228 -22.80 -8.50 -24.77
C LEU A 228 -22.32 -8.06 -23.40
N LEU A 229 -22.49 -6.78 -23.06
CA LEU A 229 -22.12 -6.21 -21.77
C LEU A 229 -23.16 -6.62 -20.71
N GLN A 230 -22.71 -7.19 -19.60
CA GLN A 230 -23.60 -7.80 -18.60
C GLN A 230 -23.39 -7.26 -17.19
N ASP A 231 -22.23 -6.66 -16.91
CA ASP A 231 -21.94 -6.10 -15.59
C ASP A 231 -22.36 -4.63 -15.50
N SER A 232 -22.75 -4.16 -14.31
CA SER A 232 -23.18 -2.78 -14.03
C SER A 232 -22.00 -1.85 -13.74
N GLY A 233 -20.85 -2.13 -14.34
CA GLY A 233 -19.67 -1.31 -14.19
C GLY A 233 -19.77 0.04 -14.92
N ARG A 234 -18.62 0.62 -15.23
CA ARG A 234 -18.52 1.86 -16.01
C ARG A 234 -18.90 1.64 -17.48
N GLU A 235 -19.28 2.74 -18.11
CA GLU A 235 -19.57 2.79 -19.55
C GLU A 235 -18.34 2.46 -20.41
N VAL A 236 -18.59 1.62 -21.40
CA VAL A 236 -17.61 1.14 -22.40
C VAL A 236 -17.58 2.10 -23.58
N ARG A 237 -16.38 2.30 -24.14
CA ARG A 237 -16.17 3.12 -25.34
C ARG A 237 -15.23 2.43 -26.33
N ALA A 238 -15.27 2.86 -27.58
CA ALA A 238 -14.27 2.47 -28.57
C ALA A 238 -12.85 2.80 -28.07
N GLY A 239 -11.93 1.86 -28.27
CA GLY A 239 -10.55 1.92 -27.78
C GLY A 239 -10.31 1.27 -26.40
N ASP A 240 -11.37 0.89 -25.67
CA ASP A 240 -11.19 0.09 -24.46
C ASP A 240 -10.61 -1.30 -24.82
N ARG A 241 -9.77 -1.85 -23.93
CA ARG A 241 -9.07 -3.11 -24.15
C ARG A 241 -9.83 -4.27 -23.54
N ILE A 242 -9.55 -5.47 -24.00
CA ILE A 242 -10.24 -6.69 -23.61
C ILE A 242 -9.23 -7.69 -23.07
N VAL A 243 -9.53 -8.26 -21.91
CA VAL A 243 -8.74 -9.32 -21.28
C VAL A 243 -9.65 -10.46 -20.87
N ALA A 244 -9.12 -11.68 -20.82
CA ALA A 244 -9.86 -12.81 -20.30
C ALA A 244 -10.20 -12.57 -18.81
N VAL A 245 -11.41 -12.96 -18.39
CA VAL A 245 -11.73 -12.98 -16.96
C VAL A 245 -10.96 -14.13 -16.34
N GLU A 246 -9.95 -13.81 -15.55
CA GLU A 246 -9.22 -14.80 -14.75
C GLU A 246 -10.06 -15.13 -13.51
N ALA A 247 -10.36 -16.41 -13.31
CA ALA A 247 -11.10 -16.89 -12.14
C ALA A 247 -10.20 -17.14 -10.92
N GLN A 248 -8.93 -16.68 -10.93
CA GLN A 248 -8.03 -16.96 -9.82
C GLN A 248 -8.57 -16.34 -8.53
N PRO A 249 -8.81 -17.16 -7.48
CA PRO A 249 -9.14 -16.62 -6.18
C PRO A 249 -7.93 -15.83 -5.68
N TYR A 250 -8.16 -14.57 -5.35
CA TYR A 250 -7.16 -13.79 -4.62
C TYR A 250 -6.83 -14.51 -3.33
N ASP A 251 -5.55 -14.54 -2.96
CA ASP A 251 -5.17 -15.01 -1.64
C ASP A 251 -5.79 -14.06 -0.62
N LEU A 252 -6.74 -14.56 0.18
CA LEU A 252 -7.40 -13.79 1.23
C LEU A 252 -6.63 -13.90 2.56
N GLN A 253 -5.60 -14.75 2.62
CA GLN A 253 -4.81 -15.02 3.81
C GLN A 253 -3.46 -14.32 3.69
N PHE A 254 -3.40 -13.09 4.19
CA PHE A 254 -2.16 -12.32 4.21
C PHE A 254 -1.49 -12.47 5.56
N ILE A 255 -0.39 -13.22 5.61
CA ILE A 255 0.46 -13.32 6.79
C ILE A 255 1.56 -12.26 6.64
N PRO A 256 1.63 -11.23 7.52
CA PRO A 256 2.67 -10.24 7.40
C PRO A 256 4.04 -10.84 7.65
N HIS A 257 5.02 -10.36 6.90
CA HIS A 257 6.41 -10.72 7.08
C HIS A 257 7.31 -9.55 6.59
N PRO A 258 8.59 -9.52 6.97
CA PRO A 258 9.48 -8.45 6.54
C PRO A 258 9.83 -8.62 5.05
N PRO A 259 10.24 -7.52 4.37
CA PRO A 259 10.65 -7.57 2.98
C PRO A 259 11.96 -8.34 2.82
N SER A 260 12.20 -8.86 1.61
CA SER A 260 13.47 -9.50 1.27
C SER A 260 14.64 -8.51 1.32
N GLU A 261 15.85 -9.01 1.53
CA GLU A 261 17.08 -8.21 1.47
C GLU A 261 17.22 -7.45 0.13
N GLN A 262 16.79 -8.07 -0.97
CA GLN A 262 16.81 -7.45 -2.29
C GLN A 262 15.87 -6.24 -2.37
N ALA A 263 14.67 -6.35 -1.79
CA ALA A 263 13.72 -5.24 -1.72
C ALA A 263 14.28 -4.09 -0.87
N LEU A 264 14.96 -4.40 0.24
CA LEU A 264 15.58 -3.39 1.13
C LEU A 264 16.77 -2.65 0.50
N GLN A 265 17.51 -3.31 -0.38
CA GLN A 265 18.60 -2.69 -1.13
C GLN A 265 18.11 -1.83 -2.29
N THR A 266 16.84 -1.97 -2.68
CA THR A 266 16.24 -1.19 -3.75
C THR A 266 15.63 0.10 -3.19
N GLU A 267 15.86 1.24 -3.85
CA GLU A 267 15.27 2.52 -3.48
C GLU A 267 13.78 2.58 -3.86
N LEU A 268 12.95 1.84 -3.14
CA LEU A 268 11.52 1.70 -3.35
C LEU A 268 10.74 2.91 -2.81
N ARG A 269 9.67 3.30 -3.52
CA ARG A 269 8.90 4.52 -3.25
C ARG A 269 7.41 4.34 -3.47
N VAL A 270 6.62 5.20 -2.83
CA VAL A 270 5.18 5.35 -3.08
C VAL A 270 4.96 6.08 -4.41
N LEU A 271 4.31 5.41 -5.36
CA LEU A 271 4.04 5.90 -6.72
C LEU A 271 2.69 6.58 -6.87
N ALA A 272 1.68 6.04 -6.20
CA ALA A 272 0.30 6.48 -6.29
C ALA A 272 -0.42 6.19 -4.97
N ILE A 273 -1.48 6.94 -4.72
CA ILE A 273 -2.38 6.76 -3.59
C ILE A 273 -3.79 6.71 -4.18
N SER A 274 -4.58 5.73 -3.76
CA SER A 274 -5.96 5.59 -4.19
C SER A 274 -6.80 6.78 -3.74
N ASP A 275 -7.66 7.29 -4.62
CA ASP A 275 -8.66 8.32 -4.32
C ASP A 275 -8.11 9.62 -3.69
N ALA A 276 -6.79 9.81 -3.70
CA ALA A 276 -6.12 10.98 -3.17
C ALA A 276 -5.06 11.53 -4.13
N PHE A 277 -5.00 12.86 -4.24
CA PHE A 277 -4.12 13.51 -5.21
C PHE A 277 -2.64 13.50 -4.80
N THR A 278 -2.33 13.54 -3.49
CA THR A 278 -0.94 13.71 -3.02
C THR A 278 -0.60 13.02 -1.70
N VAL A 279 -1.58 12.81 -0.81
CA VAL A 279 -1.38 12.21 0.51
C VAL A 279 -2.52 11.28 0.88
N GLY A 280 -2.22 10.20 1.61
CA GLY A 280 -3.19 9.24 2.12
C GLY A 280 -2.97 8.92 3.60
N GLY A 281 -3.99 8.43 4.27
CA GLY A 281 -4.01 8.04 5.67
C GLY A 281 -4.19 6.54 5.86
N THR A 282 -4.55 6.17 7.10
CA THR A 282 -4.91 4.79 7.45
C THR A 282 -6.06 4.29 6.58
N ARG A 283 -5.92 3.05 6.09
CA ARG A 283 -6.81 2.34 5.14
C ARG A 283 -6.78 2.82 3.70
N ASP A 284 -5.95 3.80 3.36
CA ASP A 284 -5.73 4.12 1.94
C ASP A 284 -4.83 3.07 1.29
N VAL A 285 -5.10 2.82 0.01
CA VAL A 285 -4.29 1.92 -0.81
C VAL A 285 -3.22 2.73 -1.52
N ILE A 286 -2.00 2.22 -1.51
CA ILE A 286 -0.85 2.83 -2.17
C ILE A 286 -0.25 1.86 -3.19
N ALA A 287 0.35 2.41 -4.25
CA ALA A 287 1.19 1.67 -5.17
C ALA A 287 2.67 1.89 -4.81
N ILE A 288 3.45 0.82 -4.68
CA ILE A 288 4.88 0.86 -4.39
C ILE A 288 5.67 0.50 -5.65
N SER A 289 6.82 1.16 -5.85
CA SER A 289 7.69 1.04 -7.03
C SER A 289 8.55 -0.23 -7.10
N GLY A 290 8.01 -1.34 -6.61
CA GLY A 290 8.64 -2.66 -6.68
C GLY A 290 7.61 -3.75 -6.56
N GLY A 291 7.94 -4.93 -7.04
CA GLY A 291 7.07 -6.09 -7.08
C GLY A 291 7.83 -7.40 -6.93
N ALA A 292 7.34 -8.45 -7.59
CA ALA A 292 7.91 -9.79 -7.54
C ALA A 292 9.38 -9.82 -7.97
N ARG A 293 9.76 -8.96 -8.92
CA ARG A 293 11.14 -8.84 -9.40
C ARG A 293 12.13 -8.42 -8.30
N GLU A 294 11.68 -7.57 -7.38
CA GLU A 294 12.45 -7.13 -6.22
C GLU A 294 12.27 -8.06 -5.01
N GLY A 295 11.59 -9.20 -5.16
CA GLY A 295 11.35 -10.15 -4.08
C GLY A 295 10.26 -9.70 -3.10
N ILE A 296 9.32 -8.86 -3.54
CA ILE A 296 8.13 -8.47 -2.79
C ILE A 296 7.01 -9.44 -3.13
N ASN A 297 6.26 -9.88 -2.14
CA ASN A 297 5.11 -10.76 -2.29
C ASN A 297 3.97 -10.30 -1.34
N ASN A 298 2.80 -10.93 -1.51
CA ASN A 298 1.65 -10.65 -0.66
C ASN A 298 1.97 -10.97 0.82
N GLY A 299 1.68 -10.04 1.73
CA GLY A 299 2.07 -10.10 3.14
C GLY A 299 3.32 -9.28 3.47
N THR A 300 4.11 -8.82 2.50
CA THR A 300 5.28 -7.99 2.81
C THR A 300 4.88 -6.68 3.51
N VAL A 301 5.47 -6.38 4.67
CA VAL A 301 5.21 -5.14 5.42
C VAL A 301 6.38 -4.16 5.28
N PHE A 302 6.08 -2.90 4.99
CA PHE A 302 7.05 -1.81 4.96
C PHE A 302 6.72 -0.72 5.97
N SER A 303 7.76 -0.02 6.44
CA SER A 303 7.60 1.31 7.02
C SER A 303 7.79 2.37 5.93
N ILE A 304 6.98 3.44 5.96
CA ILE A 304 6.98 4.51 4.97
C ILE A 304 7.49 5.79 5.63
N TRP A 305 8.35 6.50 4.91
CA TRP A 305 9.08 7.62 5.46
C TRP A 305 9.15 8.78 4.48
N ARG A 306 9.02 9.98 5.04
CA ARG A 306 9.30 11.22 4.35
C ARG A 306 10.80 11.47 4.39
N LYS A 307 11.39 11.75 3.22
CA LYS A 307 12.78 12.22 3.15
C LYS A 307 12.93 13.56 3.83
N GLY A 308 13.90 13.64 4.73
CA GLY A 308 14.28 14.89 5.37
C GLY A 308 14.68 15.92 4.32
N ARG A 309 14.17 17.15 4.45
CA ARG A 309 14.57 18.25 3.57
C ARG A 309 15.92 18.81 4.01
N THR A 310 16.66 19.36 3.07
CA THR A 310 17.84 20.18 3.34
C THR A 310 17.38 21.62 3.59
N VAL A 311 17.84 22.23 4.68
CA VAL A 311 17.49 23.62 5.05
C VAL A 311 18.77 24.44 5.19
N SER A 312 18.75 25.70 4.74
CA SER A 312 19.90 26.60 4.93
C SER A 312 20.12 26.94 6.41
N ASP A 313 21.37 26.82 6.89
CA ASP A 313 21.78 27.27 8.21
C ASP A 313 21.99 28.80 8.21
N ARG A 314 20.88 29.51 8.44
CA ARG A 314 20.82 30.98 8.52
C ARG A 314 21.43 31.56 9.80
N VAL A 315 21.88 30.71 10.74
CA VAL A 315 22.54 31.15 11.97
C VAL A 315 24.04 31.32 11.71
N LYS A 316 24.66 30.39 10.97
CA LYS A 316 26.08 30.48 10.59
C LYS A 316 26.34 31.34 9.35
N HIS A 317 25.34 31.59 8.52
CA HIS A 317 25.49 32.32 7.25
C HIS A 317 24.49 33.49 7.14
N SER A 318 24.97 34.65 6.64
CA SER A 318 24.29 35.95 6.65
C SER A 318 22.91 35.96 5.95
N ARG A 319 21.97 36.75 6.49
CA ARG A 319 20.54 36.85 6.08
C ARG A 319 20.28 37.32 4.65
N PHE A 320 21.31 37.71 3.92
CA PHE A 320 21.21 38.25 2.55
C PHE A 320 21.56 37.24 1.46
N SER A 321 21.97 36.04 1.84
CA SER A 321 22.30 34.99 0.87
C SER A 321 21.01 34.29 0.42
N ARG A 322 20.68 34.37 -0.88
CA ARG A 322 19.56 33.65 -1.52
C ARG A 322 19.86 32.15 -1.68
N THR A 323 20.43 31.52 -0.66
CA THR A 323 20.99 30.15 -0.73
C THR A 323 19.92 29.06 -0.53
N ASP A 324 18.65 29.44 -0.35
CA ASP A 324 17.55 28.46 -0.30
C ASP A 324 17.37 27.71 -1.64
N ASP A 325 17.89 28.27 -2.74
CA ASP A 325 17.79 27.72 -4.10
C ASP A 325 19.06 26.95 -4.55
N ASP A 326 20.09 26.84 -3.69
CA ASP A 326 21.38 26.25 -4.06
C ASP A 326 21.46 24.78 -3.65
N PHE A 327 21.24 23.88 -4.62
CA PHE A 327 21.34 22.41 -4.44
C PHE A 327 22.78 21.96 -4.13
N SER A 328 23.77 22.84 -4.31
CA SER A 328 25.18 22.66 -4.01
C SER A 328 25.76 23.91 -3.33
N GLY A 329 25.05 24.45 -2.33
CA GLY A 329 25.56 25.57 -1.53
C GLY A 329 27.00 25.32 -1.04
N PRO A 330 27.83 26.37 -0.89
CA PRO A 330 29.21 26.21 -0.44
C PRO A 330 29.23 25.36 0.83
N SER A 331 30.04 24.30 0.78
CA SER A 331 30.25 23.28 1.82
C SER A 331 30.02 23.86 3.23
N GLY A 332 28.87 23.55 3.84
CA GLY A 332 28.55 23.92 5.23
C GLY A 332 27.42 24.93 5.45
N SER A 333 26.77 25.42 4.39
CA SER A 333 25.64 26.38 4.49
C SER A 333 24.25 25.76 4.59
N THR A 334 24.15 24.43 4.50
CA THR A 334 22.89 23.68 4.57
C THR A 334 22.98 22.50 5.54
N VAL A 335 21.86 22.18 6.17
CA VAL A 335 21.71 21.09 7.14
C VAL A 335 20.61 20.15 6.63
N GLY A 336 20.96 18.88 6.44
CA GLY A 336 20.00 17.82 6.16
C GLY A 336 19.19 17.52 7.42
N LEU A 337 17.87 17.60 7.32
CA LEU A 337 16.98 17.12 8.38
C LEU A 337 16.91 15.58 8.34
N PRO A 338 16.65 14.92 9.49
CA PRO A 338 16.43 13.48 9.51
C PRO A 338 15.18 13.10 8.73
N ASP A 339 15.15 11.86 8.27
CA ASP A 339 13.94 11.27 7.72
C ASP A 339 12.86 11.14 8.79
N GLU A 340 11.61 11.27 8.38
CA GLU A 340 10.48 11.21 9.29
C GLU A 340 9.58 10.02 8.98
N TYR A 341 9.36 9.17 9.98
CA TYR A 341 8.40 8.08 9.89
C TYR A 341 6.99 8.64 9.65
N ALA A 342 6.25 8.00 8.74
CA ALA A 342 4.88 8.34 8.40
C ALA A 342 3.88 7.25 8.77
N SER A 343 4.12 6.02 8.32
CA SER A 343 3.12 4.93 8.39
C SER A 343 3.72 3.55 8.17
N HIS A 344 2.96 2.49 8.47
CA HIS A 344 3.23 1.14 7.99
C HIS A 344 2.20 0.74 6.93
N ALA A 345 2.67 0.03 5.91
CA ALA A 345 1.79 -0.53 4.88
C ALA A 345 2.13 -1.98 4.61
N MET A 346 1.10 -2.78 4.31
CA MET A 346 1.23 -4.19 3.98
C MET A 346 0.79 -4.44 2.55
N VAL A 347 1.64 -5.12 1.80
CA VAL A 347 1.37 -5.53 0.42
C VAL A 347 0.30 -6.61 0.41
N PHE A 348 -0.78 -6.38 -0.33
CA PHE A 348 -1.85 -7.37 -0.52
C PHE A 348 -1.97 -7.82 -1.98
N ARG A 349 -1.30 -7.13 -2.90
CA ARG A 349 -1.25 -7.56 -4.31
C ARG A 349 0.06 -7.19 -4.97
N THR A 350 0.76 -8.20 -5.44
CA THR A 350 2.04 -8.05 -6.14
C THR A 350 1.89 -8.24 -7.65
N PHE A 351 2.53 -7.36 -8.43
CA PHE A 351 2.82 -7.53 -9.85
C PHE A 351 4.34 -7.60 -10.07
N ASP A 352 4.81 -7.66 -11.31
CA ASP A 352 6.25 -7.82 -11.59
C ASP A 352 7.10 -6.66 -11.02
N LYS A 353 6.70 -5.41 -11.29
CA LYS A 353 7.48 -4.19 -10.96
C LYS A 353 6.76 -3.20 -10.03
N VAL A 354 5.52 -3.52 -9.66
CA VAL A 354 4.64 -2.68 -8.82
C VAL A 354 3.91 -3.59 -7.85
N SER A 355 3.61 -3.08 -6.66
CA SER A 355 2.78 -3.76 -5.68
C SER A 355 1.76 -2.78 -5.10
N TYR A 356 0.57 -3.27 -4.77
CA TYR A 356 -0.40 -2.54 -3.98
C TYR A 356 -0.30 -2.92 -2.51
N ALA A 357 -0.27 -1.90 -1.67
CA ALA A 357 -0.23 -2.04 -0.23
C ALA A 357 -1.35 -1.24 0.42
N LEU A 358 -1.87 -1.75 1.53
CA LEU A 358 -2.81 -1.04 2.38
C LEU A 358 -2.03 -0.37 3.50
N VAL A 359 -2.27 0.93 3.72
CA VAL A 359 -1.73 1.65 4.88
C VAL A 359 -2.46 1.16 6.13
N MET A 360 -1.78 0.40 6.97
CA MET A 360 -2.36 -0.23 8.16
C MET A 360 -2.49 0.76 9.31
N GLU A 361 -1.43 1.54 9.54
CA GLU A 361 -1.39 2.58 10.57
C GLU A 361 -0.59 3.77 10.07
N SER A 362 -0.93 4.96 10.57
CA SER A 362 -0.31 6.22 10.13
C SER A 362 -0.22 7.19 11.29
N VAL A 363 0.99 7.70 11.54
CA VAL A 363 1.26 8.81 12.46
C VAL A 363 1.31 10.13 11.70
N LYS A 364 1.78 10.10 10.45
CA LYS A 364 1.74 11.23 9.51
C LYS A 364 1.18 10.76 8.16
N PRO A 365 0.56 11.66 7.38
CA PRO A 365 0.06 11.32 6.06
C PRO A 365 1.16 10.71 5.17
N THR A 366 0.83 9.59 4.54
CA THR A 366 1.65 8.92 3.54
C THR A 366 1.63 9.76 2.28
N GLY A 367 2.79 10.23 1.80
CA GLY A 367 2.87 11.07 0.60
C GLY A 367 3.43 10.36 -0.63
N LEU A 368 3.08 10.87 -1.81
CA LEU A 368 3.73 10.47 -3.06
C LEU A 368 5.25 10.71 -3.00
N GLY A 369 6.04 9.75 -3.50
CA GLY A 369 7.50 9.81 -3.52
C GLY A 369 8.19 9.48 -2.20
N TYR A 370 7.44 9.21 -1.14
CA TYR A 370 7.99 8.74 0.13
C TYR A 370 8.66 7.39 -0.10
N PHE A 371 9.77 7.14 0.59
CA PHE A 371 10.50 5.89 0.43
C PHE A 371 10.03 4.88 1.46
N VAL A 372 10.25 3.60 1.15
CA VAL A 372 9.95 2.50 2.07
C VAL A 372 11.23 1.91 2.65
N LYS A 373 11.16 1.46 3.90
CA LYS A 373 12.25 0.81 4.64
C LYS A 373 11.73 -0.45 5.32
N HIS A 374 12.65 -1.19 5.96
CA HIS A 374 12.32 -2.28 6.87
C HIS A 374 11.26 -1.85 7.90
N PRO A 375 10.27 -2.68 8.26
CA PRO A 375 9.20 -2.29 9.19
C PRO A 375 9.70 -1.82 10.56
N ASP A 376 10.84 -2.36 11.02
CA ASP A 376 11.49 -1.96 12.28
C ASP A 376 12.52 -0.81 12.16
N ALA A 377 12.57 -0.11 11.03
CA ALA A 377 13.44 1.06 10.91
C ALA A 377 13.06 2.13 11.96
N GLN A 378 14.07 2.81 12.52
CA GLN A 378 13.93 3.88 13.51
C GLN A 378 14.53 5.19 13.02
#